data_AF-A0A2N6STA6-F1
#
_entry.id   AF-A0A2N6STA6-F1
#
_cell.length_a   1.000
_cell.length_b   1.000
_cell.length_c   1.000
_cell.angle_alpha   90.00
_cell.angle_beta   90.00
_cell.angle_gamma   90.00
#
_symmetry.space_group_name_H-M   'P 1'
#
loop_
_entity.id
_entity.type
_entity.pdbx_description
1 polymer ?
#
loop_
_entity_poly.entity_id
_entity_poly.type
_entity_poly.pdbx_seq_one_letter_code
_entity_poly.pdbx_strand_id
1 'polypeptide(L)'
;KTGKCYQSNKKSYHKIRYQSDELCKENKLSVIDKYYEAYKRKYKTSGKSWYEYDQNKKGNSWKSKLQFDIDRIINKSTSWEEFLENMKSLDYEIKFGKHIAFRHKDKQRFTRAKTIGEDYTEEKIKERIDLAIKNKANPIKKRVGNVIDISTNEKAQSSKGYEVWARKHNIKTMADSIIKLREQGINSITQLDDLIKKSADDRQDLLDKIKKIETEMKSLSQDMENINTINKYREIYKYHKKNPEDKQFAEEYYSELSVYKIAAKGILESYKKLPNTKEILSKLDKLQEKKNTLMQEYSLNKEQFSDLVQYRKNYENYYGKEVER
;
A
#
# COMPACT_ATOMS: atom_id res chain seq x y z
N LYS A 1 -15.42 -30.06 -47.18
CA LYS A 1 -15.64 -29.54 -45.80
C LYS A 1 -14.36 -28.82 -45.37
N THR A 2 -14.40 -27.50 -45.21
CA THR A 2 -13.25 -26.71 -44.77
C THR A 2 -12.95 -27.11 -43.33
N GLY A 3 -11.80 -27.74 -43.06
CA GLY A 3 -11.43 -28.32 -41.75
C GLY A 3 -11.18 -27.30 -40.62
N LYS A 4 -11.95 -26.21 -40.57
CA LYS A 4 -11.87 -25.18 -39.53
C LYS A 4 -12.74 -25.59 -38.34
N CYS A 5 -12.11 -25.85 -37.20
CA CYS A 5 -12.77 -26.12 -35.92
C CYS A 5 -12.79 -24.88 -35.02
N TYR A 6 -13.76 -24.80 -34.11
CA TYR A 6 -13.82 -23.73 -33.10
C TYR A 6 -12.60 -23.82 -32.17
N GLN A 7 -11.81 -22.74 -32.14
CA GLN A 7 -10.64 -22.64 -31.28
C GLN A 7 -11.05 -22.03 -29.93
N SER A 8 -11.36 -22.89 -28.96
CA SER A 8 -11.67 -22.48 -27.58
C SER A 8 -10.39 -22.02 -26.87
N ASN A 9 -10.21 -20.72 -26.70
CA ASN A 9 -9.10 -20.11 -26.00
C ASN A 9 -9.53 -18.83 -25.30
N LYS A 10 -8.67 -18.25 -24.45
CA LYS A 10 -9.03 -17.07 -23.66
C LYS A 10 -9.44 -15.86 -24.51
N LYS A 11 -8.85 -15.71 -25.71
CA LYS A 11 -9.17 -14.61 -26.62
C LYS A 11 -10.55 -14.80 -27.27
N SER A 12 -10.89 -16.02 -27.71
CA SER A 12 -12.22 -16.33 -28.23
C SER A 12 -13.30 -16.23 -27.16
N TYR A 13 -13.02 -16.68 -25.92
CA TYR A 13 -13.92 -16.48 -24.78
C TYR A 13 -14.23 -14.99 -24.52
N HIS A 14 -13.21 -14.12 -24.46
CA HIS A 14 -13.44 -12.68 -24.28
C HIS A 14 -14.23 -12.05 -25.43
N LYS A 15 -14.02 -12.52 -26.67
CA LYS A 15 -14.79 -12.05 -27.84
C LYS A 15 -16.26 -12.46 -27.75
N ILE A 16 -16.55 -13.70 -27.38
CA ILE A 16 -17.91 -14.21 -27.18
C ILE A 16 -18.59 -13.44 -26.05
N ARG A 17 -17.90 -13.26 -24.91
CA ARG A 17 -18.44 -12.49 -23.79
C ARG A 17 -18.78 -11.05 -24.19
N TYR A 18 -17.88 -10.38 -24.92
CA TYR A 18 -18.15 -9.03 -25.42
C TYR A 18 -19.39 -8.99 -26.32
N GLN A 19 -19.50 -9.91 -27.28
CA GLN A 19 -20.67 -9.99 -28.16
C GLN A 19 -21.96 -10.29 -27.38
N SER A 20 -21.89 -11.18 -26.39
CA SER A 20 -23.01 -11.48 -25.49
C SER A 20 -23.43 -10.27 -24.67
N ASP A 21 -22.47 -9.54 -24.10
CA ASP A 21 -22.74 -8.32 -23.30
C ASP A 21 -23.37 -7.22 -24.17
N GLU A 22 -22.94 -7.06 -25.43
CA GLU A 22 -23.57 -6.13 -26.38
C GLU A 22 -25.02 -6.54 -26.70
N LEU A 23 -25.25 -7.81 -27.03
CA LEU A 23 -26.61 -8.33 -27.27
C LEU A 23 -27.52 -8.16 -26.04
N CYS A 24 -27.00 -8.39 -24.84
CA CYS A 24 -27.74 -8.17 -23.61
C CYS A 24 -28.10 -6.69 -23.42
N LYS A 25 -27.19 -5.74 -23.70
CA LYS A 25 -27.49 -4.30 -23.64
C LYS A 25 -28.57 -3.89 -24.65
N GLU A 26 -28.49 -4.37 -25.89
CA GLU A 26 -29.49 -4.11 -26.93
C GLU A 26 -30.88 -4.55 -26.48
N ASN A 27 -30.96 -5.71 -25.80
CA ASN A 27 -32.20 -6.27 -25.27
C ASN A 27 -32.57 -5.76 -23.86
N LYS A 28 -31.88 -4.75 -23.33
CA LYS A 28 -32.11 -4.17 -21.99
C LYS A 28 -31.98 -5.19 -20.85
N LEU A 29 -31.18 -6.23 -21.04
CA LEU A 29 -30.84 -7.23 -20.03
C LEU A 29 -29.67 -6.74 -19.16
N SER A 30 -29.54 -7.34 -17.97
CA SER A 30 -28.48 -6.98 -17.03
C SER A 30 -27.11 -7.39 -17.55
N VAL A 31 -26.18 -6.43 -17.61
CA VAL A 31 -24.77 -6.64 -17.91
C VAL A 31 -23.94 -6.18 -16.73
N ILE A 32 -22.81 -6.84 -16.52
CA ILE A 32 -21.88 -6.48 -15.44
C ILE A 32 -21.41 -5.03 -15.67
N ASP A 33 -21.53 -4.23 -14.62
CA ASP A 33 -21.13 -2.84 -14.68
C ASP A 33 -19.61 -2.69 -14.83
N LYS A 34 -19.20 -1.93 -15.86
CA LYS A 34 -17.79 -1.63 -16.14
C LYS A 34 -17.10 -0.92 -14.98
N TYR A 35 -17.83 -0.09 -14.22
CA TYR A 35 -17.26 0.64 -13.08
C TYR A 35 -17.07 -0.29 -11.88
N TYR A 36 -17.97 -1.25 -11.68
CA TYR A 36 -17.80 -2.33 -10.71
C TYR A 36 -16.59 -3.23 -11.04
N GLU A 37 -16.35 -3.56 -12.31
CA GLU A 37 -15.13 -4.31 -12.69
C GLU A 37 -13.85 -3.52 -12.44
N ALA A 38 -13.85 -2.22 -12.74
CA ALA A 38 -12.73 -1.34 -12.44
C ALA A 38 -12.49 -1.23 -10.93
N TYR A 39 -13.56 -1.09 -10.14
CA TYR A 39 -13.53 -1.12 -8.68
C TYR A 39 -12.88 -2.42 -8.17
N LYS A 40 -13.35 -3.59 -8.63
CA LYS A 40 -12.77 -4.87 -8.20
C LYS A 40 -11.28 -4.96 -8.48
N ARG A 41 -10.84 -4.49 -9.64
CA ARG A 41 -9.42 -4.52 -10.01
C ARG A 41 -8.56 -3.64 -9.11
N LYS A 42 -9.05 -2.45 -8.75
CA LYS A 42 -8.32 -1.46 -7.96
C LYS A 42 -8.35 -1.73 -6.45
N TYR A 43 -9.53 -2.06 -5.91
CA TYR A 43 -9.79 -2.05 -4.46
C TYR A 43 -10.04 -3.44 -3.87
N LYS A 44 -10.32 -4.46 -4.68
CA LYS A 44 -10.40 -5.85 -4.23
C LYS A 44 -9.15 -6.59 -4.67
N THR A 45 -8.21 -6.75 -3.75
CA THR A 45 -7.09 -7.66 -3.97
C THR A 45 -7.64 -9.07 -4.10
N SER A 46 -7.46 -9.70 -5.27
CA SER A 46 -7.55 -11.15 -5.37
C SER A 46 -6.44 -11.70 -4.47
N GLY A 47 -6.81 -12.39 -3.39
CA GLY A 47 -5.83 -13.06 -2.54
C GLY A 47 -4.87 -13.88 -3.38
N LYS A 48 -3.59 -13.95 -2.97
CA LYS A 48 -2.63 -14.84 -3.63
C LYS A 48 -3.22 -16.26 -3.63
N SER A 49 -3.13 -16.96 -4.76
CA SER A 49 -3.49 -18.39 -4.78
C SER A 49 -2.70 -19.11 -3.67
N TRP A 50 -3.32 -20.09 -3.00
CA TRP A 50 -2.67 -20.88 -1.97
C TRP A 50 -1.30 -21.40 -2.43
N TYR A 51 -1.19 -21.80 -3.70
CA TYR A 51 0.08 -22.23 -4.31
C TYR A 51 1.13 -21.11 -4.35
N GLU A 52 0.75 -19.90 -4.76
CA GLU A 52 1.67 -18.75 -4.81
C GLU A 52 2.11 -18.32 -3.41
N TYR A 53 1.21 -18.42 -2.42
CA TYR A 53 1.53 -18.20 -1.01
C TYR A 53 2.51 -19.24 -0.46
N ASP A 54 2.26 -20.53 -0.69
CA ASP A 54 3.12 -21.64 -0.24
C ASP A 54 4.53 -21.58 -0.87
N GLN A 55 4.62 -21.34 -2.18
CA GLN A 55 5.91 -21.19 -2.86
C GLN A 55 6.68 -19.96 -2.36
N ASN A 56 6.00 -18.87 -2.02
CA ASN A 56 6.64 -17.71 -1.41
C ASN A 56 7.16 -18.02 0.00
N LYS A 57 6.37 -18.73 0.82
CA LYS A 57 6.78 -19.15 2.17
C LYS A 57 8.01 -20.08 2.15
N LYS A 58 8.10 -20.96 1.14
CA LYS A 58 9.25 -21.85 0.91
C LYS A 58 10.47 -21.15 0.28
N GLY A 59 10.37 -19.86 -0.07
CA GLY A 59 11.44 -19.12 -0.74
C GLY A 59 11.65 -19.46 -2.22
N ASN A 60 10.80 -20.32 -2.79
CA ASN A 60 10.89 -20.80 -4.18
C ASN A 60 10.16 -19.90 -5.19
N SER A 61 9.52 -18.83 -4.73
CA SER A 61 8.81 -17.88 -5.59
C SER A 61 9.79 -17.12 -6.49
N TRP A 62 9.80 -17.49 -7.77
CA TRP A 62 10.57 -16.80 -8.80
C TRP A 62 10.23 -15.31 -8.88
N LYS A 63 8.95 -14.96 -8.76
CA LYS A 63 8.51 -13.56 -8.77
C LYS A 63 9.11 -12.79 -7.60
N SER A 64 9.13 -13.39 -6.41
CA SER A 64 9.70 -12.77 -5.22
C SER A 64 11.22 -12.60 -5.33
N LYS A 65 11.92 -13.58 -5.92
CA LYS A 65 13.35 -13.48 -6.19
C LYS A 65 13.67 -12.35 -7.19
N LEU A 66 12.97 -12.31 -8.32
CA LEU A 66 13.12 -11.22 -9.29
C LEU A 66 12.75 -9.85 -8.70
N GLN A 67 11.70 -9.78 -7.89
CA GLN A 67 11.30 -8.56 -7.17
C GLN A 67 12.44 -8.05 -6.29
N PHE A 68 13.00 -8.94 -5.47
CA PHE A 68 14.11 -8.64 -4.58
C PHE A 68 15.38 -8.23 -5.33
N ASP A 69 15.71 -8.92 -6.43
CA ASP A 69 16.87 -8.55 -7.26
C ASP A 69 16.67 -7.17 -7.91
N ILE A 70 15.48 -6.87 -8.44
CA ILE A 70 15.15 -5.53 -8.96
C ILE A 70 15.32 -4.48 -7.85
N ASP A 71 14.72 -4.69 -6.68
CA ASP A 71 14.80 -3.73 -5.57
C ASP A 71 16.24 -3.52 -5.09
N ARG A 72 17.04 -4.59 -5.07
CA ARG A 72 18.47 -4.53 -4.75
C ARG A 72 19.23 -3.72 -5.80
N ILE A 73 18.99 -3.94 -7.08
CA ILE A 73 19.71 -3.24 -8.16
C ILE A 73 19.27 -1.78 -8.26
N ILE A 74 18.00 -1.44 -8.06
CA ILE A 74 17.53 -0.05 -7.95
C ILE A 74 18.38 0.72 -6.93
N ASN A 75 18.64 0.11 -5.77
CA ASN A 75 19.45 0.74 -4.73
C ASN A 75 20.94 0.82 -5.08
N LYS A 76 21.46 0.06 -6.05
CA LYS A 76 22.87 0.11 -6.47
C LYS A 76 23.08 1.08 -7.62
N SER A 77 22.15 1.14 -8.55
CA SER A 77 22.26 1.94 -9.76
C SER A 77 22.16 3.44 -9.52
N THR A 78 22.80 4.20 -10.41
CA THR A 78 22.78 5.66 -10.50
C THR A 78 22.18 6.18 -11.80
N SER A 79 21.81 5.28 -12.72
CA SER A 79 21.04 5.57 -13.91
C SER A 79 20.20 4.36 -14.33
N TRP A 80 19.30 4.57 -15.29
CA TRP A 80 18.52 3.50 -15.90
C TRP A 80 19.42 2.50 -16.66
N GLU A 81 20.44 3.01 -17.36
CA GLU A 81 21.39 2.21 -18.13
C GLU A 81 22.19 1.30 -17.21
N GLU A 82 22.67 1.84 -16.08
CA GLU A 82 23.41 1.08 -15.08
C GLU A 82 22.53 0.01 -14.41
N PHE A 83 21.25 0.31 -14.18
CA PHE A 83 20.28 -0.70 -13.72
C PHE A 83 20.17 -1.88 -14.69
N LEU A 84 20.10 -1.63 -15.99
CA LEU A 84 20.02 -2.69 -16.99
C LEU A 84 21.30 -3.52 -17.05
N GLU A 85 22.46 -2.90 -16.95
CA GLU A 85 23.75 -3.59 -16.92
C GLU A 85 23.91 -4.45 -15.66
N ASN A 86 23.57 -3.89 -14.50
CA ASN A 86 23.59 -4.61 -13.22
C ASN A 86 22.59 -5.77 -13.17
N MET A 87 21.44 -5.66 -13.85
CA MET A 87 20.52 -6.78 -13.99
C MET A 87 21.09 -7.88 -14.89
N LYS A 88 21.76 -7.51 -16.00
CA LYS A 88 22.44 -8.49 -16.87
C LYS A 88 23.58 -9.21 -16.15
N SER A 89 24.33 -8.53 -15.28
CA SER A 89 25.38 -9.16 -14.48
C SER A 89 24.84 -10.12 -13.42
N LEU A 90 23.57 -10.00 -13.03
CA LEU A 90 22.83 -11.00 -12.24
C LEU A 90 22.21 -12.11 -13.11
N ASP A 91 22.75 -12.36 -14.31
CA ASP A 91 22.29 -13.38 -15.25
C ASP A 91 20.84 -13.20 -15.75
N TYR A 92 20.33 -11.95 -15.73
CA TYR A 92 19.02 -11.64 -16.32
C TYR A 92 19.14 -11.13 -17.74
N GLU A 93 18.48 -11.83 -18.66
CA GLU A 93 18.14 -11.30 -19.96
C GLU A 93 16.93 -10.37 -19.87
N ILE A 94 17.01 -9.24 -20.57
CA ILE A 94 16.01 -8.19 -20.53
C ILE A 94 15.42 -8.02 -21.92
N LYS A 95 14.09 -8.01 -22.00
CA LYS A 95 13.34 -7.76 -23.23
C LYS A 95 12.49 -6.51 -23.10
N PHE A 96 12.68 -5.58 -24.03
CA PHE A 96 11.89 -4.37 -24.18
C PHE A 96 10.70 -4.62 -25.11
N GLY A 97 9.57 -3.99 -24.79
CA GLY A 97 8.32 -4.08 -25.53
C GLY A 97 7.29 -3.20 -24.82
N LYS A 98 5.98 -3.49 -24.97
CA LYS A 98 4.94 -2.73 -24.24
C LYS A 98 5.15 -2.72 -22.72
N HIS A 99 5.75 -3.78 -22.17
CA HIS A 99 6.19 -3.85 -20.78
C HIS A 99 7.53 -4.56 -20.72
N ILE A 100 8.48 -4.04 -19.95
CA ILE A 100 9.77 -4.68 -19.70
C ILE A 100 9.59 -6.09 -19.13
N ALA A 101 10.42 -7.03 -19.57
CA ALA A 101 10.39 -8.41 -19.11
C ALA A 101 11.79 -8.95 -18.83
N PHE A 102 11.90 -9.76 -17.77
CA PHE A 102 13.15 -10.32 -17.28
C PHE A 102 13.11 -11.85 -17.35
N ARG A 103 14.24 -12.46 -17.74
CA ARG A 103 14.44 -13.91 -17.73
C ARG A 103 15.81 -14.20 -17.16
N HIS A 104 15.87 -14.96 -16.08
CA HIS A 104 17.15 -15.47 -15.59
C HIS A 104 17.58 -16.69 -16.38
N LYS A 105 18.89 -16.91 -16.51
CA LYS A 105 19.45 -18.03 -17.28
C LYS A 105 18.84 -19.41 -16.96
N ASP A 106 18.56 -19.66 -15.68
CA ASP A 106 17.94 -20.91 -15.20
C ASP A 106 16.44 -21.06 -15.57
N LYS A 107 15.87 -20.12 -16.32
CA LYS A 107 14.44 -20.08 -16.64
C LYS A 107 14.20 -20.05 -18.15
N GLN A 108 13.20 -20.83 -18.55
CA GLN A 108 12.79 -20.96 -19.95
C GLN A 108 11.97 -19.76 -20.45
N ARG A 109 11.29 -19.02 -19.58
CA ARG A 109 10.32 -17.97 -19.97
C ARG A 109 10.62 -16.62 -19.33
N PHE A 110 10.35 -15.56 -20.09
CA PHE A 110 10.36 -14.18 -19.60
C PHE A 110 9.17 -13.89 -18.68
N THR A 111 9.44 -13.15 -17.61
CA THR A 111 8.44 -12.61 -16.69
C THR A 111 8.30 -11.12 -16.94
N ARG A 112 7.10 -10.66 -17.31
CA ARG A 112 6.83 -9.21 -17.46
C ARG A 112 6.80 -8.55 -16.10
N ALA A 113 7.44 -7.39 -15.96
CA ALA A 113 7.59 -6.72 -14.68
C ALA A 113 6.25 -6.28 -14.09
N LYS A 114 5.28 -5.86 -14.91
CA LYS A 114 3.90 -5.57 -14.48
C LYS A 114 3.17 -6.74 -13.78
N THR A 115 3.62 -7.97 -13.99
CA THR A 115 3.02 -9.17 -13.37
C THR A 115 3.50 -9.35 -11.93
N ILE A 116 4.60 -8.68 -11.57
CA ILE A 116 5.15 -8.64 -10.21
C ILE A 116 4.34 -7.63 -9.38
N GLY A 117 4.09 -6.45 -9.95
CA GLY A 117 3.24 -5.41 -9.37
C GLY A 117 3.23 -4.14 -10.22
N GLU A 118 2.33 -3.21 -9.89
CA GLU A 118 2.27 -1.90 -10.54
C GLU A 118 3.51 -1.04 -10.23
N ASP A 119 4.14 -1.22 -9.07
CA ASP A 119 5.40 -0.54 -8.68
C ASP A 119 6.65 -1.05 -9.41
N TYR A 120 6.49 -2.00 -10.33
CA TYR A 120 7.56 -2.61 -11.13
C TYR A 120 7.38 -2.35 -12.63
N THR A 121 6.54 -1.38 -13.02
CA THR A 121 6.57 -0.90 -14.41
C THR A 121 7.88 -0.17 -14.69
N GLU A 122 8.21 0.00 -15.97
CA GLU A 122 9.44 0.70 -16.36
C GLU A 122 9.49 2.12 -15.78
N GLU A 123 8.38 2.85 -15.87
CA GLU A 123 8.24 4.20 -15.34
C GLU A 123 8.45 4.22 -13.82
N LYS A 124 7.85 3.25 -13.10
CA LYS A 124 8.01 3.14 -11.65
C LYS A 124 9.41 2.75 -11.22
N ILE A 125 10.08 1.87 -11.96
CA ILE A 125 11.48 1.54 -11.66
C ILE A 125 12.38 2.77 -11.88
N LYS A 126 12.17 3.52 -12.96
CA LYS A 126 12.90 4.79 -13.21
C LYS A 126 12.66 5.81 -12.08
N GLU A 127 11.39 6.07 -11.72
CA GLU A 127 11.05 6.95 -10.59
C GLU A 127 11.75 6.50 -9.29
N ARG A 128 11.80 5.19 -9.03
CA ARG A 128 12.45 4.64 -7.83
C ARG A 128 13.97 4.74 -7.87
N ILE A 129 14.59 4.63 -9.04
CA ILE A 129 16.03 4.88 -9.21
C ILE A 129 16.33 6.36 -8.92
N ASP A 130 15.55 7.28 -9.48
CA ASP A 130 15.72 8.72 -9.22
C ASP A 130 15.54 9.06 -7.74
N LEU A 131 14.54 8.46 -7.08
CA LEU A 131 14.36 8.58 -5.63
C LEU A 131 15.54 7.99 -4.86
N ALA A 132 16.05 6.83 -5.26
CA ALA A 132 17.22 6.21 -4.63
C ALA A 132 18.47 7.08 -4.80
N ILE A 133 18.68 7.71 -5.96
CA ILE A 133 19.77 8.65 -6.21
C ILE A 133 19.63 9.89 -5.31
N LYS A 134 18.45 10.49 -5.25
CA LYS A 134 18.17 11.61 -4.32
C LYS A 134 18.43 11.22 -2.87
N ASN A 135 18.05 10.00 -2.48
CA ASN A 135 18.27 9.47 -1.14
C ASN A 135 19.75 9.15 -0.86
N LYS A 136 20.56 8.80 -1.86
CA LYS A 136 22.02 8.63 -1.74
C LYS A 136 22.75 9.97 -1.69
N ALA A 137 22.32 10.93 -2.51
CA ALA A 137 22.88 12.27 -2.58
C ALA A 137 22.62 13.08 -1.30
N ASN A 138 21.53 12.77 -0.60
CA ASN A 138 21.40 13.08 0.81
C ASN A 138 22.30 12.09 1.58
N PRO A 139 23.50 12.49 2.07
CA PRO A 139 24.27 11.61 2.93
C PRO A 139 23.32 11.16 4.05
N ILE A 140 23.21 9.85 4.28
CA ILE A 140 22.39 9.25 5.35
C ILE A 140 22.44 10.22 6.51
N LYS A 141 21.32 10.90 6.80
CA LYS A 141 21.29 11.89 7.88
C LYS A 141 21.93 11.19 9.06
N LYS A 142 23.12 11.65 9.48
CA LYS A 142 23.83 11.00 10.59
C LYS A 142 22.91 11.15 11.77
N ARG A 143 22.16 10.09 12.07
CA ARG A 143 21.23 10.07 13.20
C ARG A 143 22.08 10.28 14.42
N VAL A 144 21.64 11.19 15.27
CA VAL A 144 22.33 11.42 16.52
C VAL A 144 22.26 10.12 17.32
N GLY A 145 23.36 9.79 17.99
CA GLY A 145 23.40 8.61 18.85
C GLY A 145 22.51 8.77 20.09
N ASN A 146 22.52 7.76 20.95
CA ASN A 146 21.96 7.86 22.30
C ASN A 146 23.07 8.19 23.30
N VAL A 147 22.79 9.10 24.24
CA VAL A 147 23.61 9.31 25.43
C VAL A 147 23.46 8.10 26.36
N ILE A 148 24.59 7.51 26.73
CA ILE A 148 24.67 6.34 27.61
C ILE A 148 24.60 6.82 29.06
N ASP A 149 23.66 6.28 29.83
CA ASP A 149 23.67 6.49 31.27
C ASP A 149 24.81 5.68 31.91
N ILE A 150 25.88 6.37 32.29
CA ILE A 150 27.08 5.76 32.89
C ILE A 150 26.75 5.17 34.27
N SER A 151 25.78 5.75 34.99
CA SER A 151 25.43 5.34 36.36
C SER A 151 24.70 4.00 36.39
N THR A 152 23.95 3.65 35.34
CA THR A 152 23.19 2.41 35.27
C THR A 152 23.83 1.36 34.36
N ASN A 153 24.88 1.70 33.62
CA ASN A 153 25.50 0.81 32.65
C ASN A 153 26.59 -0.06 33.30
N GLU A 154 26.32 -1.37 33.45
CA GLU A 154 27.23 -2.35 34.05
C GLU A 154 28.62 -2.37 33.41
N LYS A 155 28.71 -2.19 32.08
CA LYS A 155 30.01 -2.15 31.37
C LYS A 155 30.79 -0.88 31.72
N ALA A 156 30.10 0.23 31.92
CA ALA A 156 30.73 1.49 32.33
C ALA A 156 31.16 1.48 33.80
N GLN A 157 30.46 0.73 34.65
CA GLN A 157 30.86 0.52 36.04
C GLN A 157 32.04 -0.44 36.18
N SER A 158 32.09 -1.50 35.38
CA SER A 158 33.12 -2.55 35.48
C SER A 158 34.40 -2.27 34.71
N SER A 159 34.36 -1.47 33.63
CA SER A 159 35.51 -1.19 32.77
C SER A 159 35.85 0.29 32.69
N LYS A 160 37.00 0.67 33.25
CA LYS A 160 37.49 2.06 33.21
C LYS A 160 37.70 2.59 31.80
N GLY A 161 38.16 1.73 30.88
CA GLY A 161 38.33 2.10 29.47
C GLY A 161 37.00 2.42 28.79
N TYR A 162 35.97 1.61 29.05
CA TYR A 162 34.62 1.86 28.52
C TYR A 162 33.98 3.11 29.15
N GLU A 163 34.19 3.36 30.44
CA GLU A 163 33.74 4.58 31.13
C GLU A 163 34.30 5.85 30.44
N VAL A 164 35.61 5.89 30.17
CA VAL A 164 36.26 7.03 29.51
C VAL A 164 35.75 7.20 28.08
N TRP A 165 35.58 6.10 27.33
CA TRP A 165 35.00 6.14 26.00
C TRP A 165 33.55 6.65 26.01
N ALA A 166 32.72 6.14 26.93
CA ALA A 166 31.31 6.52 27.08
C ALA A 166 31.16 8.01 27.41
N ARG A 167 32.03 8.58 28.27
CA ARG A 167 32.06 10.02 28.52
C ARG A 167 32.33 10.83 27.25
N LYS A 168 33.37 10.49 26.49
CA LYS A 168 33.70 11.18 25.22
C LYS A 168 32.56 11.05 24.20
N HIS A 169 31.97 9.86 24.10
CA HIS A 169 30.82 9.59 23.24
C HIS A 169 29.60 10.42 23.64
N ASN A 170 29.28 10.51 24.93
CA ASN A 170 28.14 11.28 25.45
C ASN A 170 28.29 12.77 25.15
N ILE A 171 29.47 13.36 25.38
CA ILE A 171 29.75 14.77 25.06
C ILE A 171 29.48 15.05 23.58
N LYS A 172 30.02 14.20 22.69
CA LYS A 172 29.83 14.34 21.24
C LYS A 172 28.35 14.19 20.85
N THR A 173 27.68 13.18 21.39
CA THR A 173 26.27 12.89 21.10
C THR A 173 25.35 14.01 21.57
N MET A 174 25.64 14.60 22.73
CA MET A 174 24.89 15.74 23.25
C MET A 174 25.12 16.99 22.40
N ALA A 175 26.37 17.27 22.00
CA ALA A 175 26.67 18.37 21.09
C ALA A 175 25.94 18.23 19.74
N ASP A 176 25.96 17.02 19.15
CA ASP A 176 25.22 16.72 17.93
C ASP A 176 23.69 16.93 18.11
N SER A 177 23.14 16.55 19.27
CA SER A 177 21.72 16.78 19.63
C SER A 177 21.40 18.28 19.68
N ILE A 178 22.25 19.08 20.33
CA ILE A 178 22.06 20.54 20.45
C ILE A 178 22.16 21.22 19.09
N ILE A 179 23.12 20.82 18.26
CA ILE A 179 23.27 21.35 16.89
C ILE A 179 21.97 21.11 16.10
N LYS A 180 21.42 19.89 16.16
CA LYS A 180 20.16 19.54 15.47
C LYS A 180 18.97 20.34 15.98
N LEU A 181 18.85 20.52 17.29
CA LEU A 181 17.81 21.35 17.89
C LEU A 181 17.92 22.80 17.40
N ARG A 182 19.12 23.39 17.41
CA ARG A 182 19.34 24.77 16.94
C ARG A 182 19.11 24.95 15.45
N GLU A 183 19.51 23.98 14.62
CA GLU A 183 19.20 23.95 13.18
C GLU A 183 17.68 23.98 12.92
N GLN A 184 16.89 23.40 13.84
CA GLN A 184 15.42 23.43 13.81
C GLN A 184 14.82 24.67 14.50
N GLY A 185 15.65 25.61 14.97
CA GLY A 185 15.20 26.81 15.68
C GLY A 185 14.76 26.58 17.13
N ILE A 186 15.05 25.40 17.70
CA ILE A 186 14.71 25.02 19.07
C ILE A 186 15.85 25.45 19.99
N ASN A 187 15.60 26.47 20.81
CA ASN A 187 16.64 27.10 21.63
C ASN A 187 16.50 26.78 23.12
N SER A 188 15.42 26.12 23.53
CA SER A 188 15.16 25.78 24.94
C SER A 188 14.49 24.42 25.10
N ILE A 189 14.64 23.84 26.29
CA ILE A 189 14.05 22.55 26.63
C ILE A 189 12.52 22.62 26.71
N THR A 190 11.97 23.75 27.16
CA THR A 190 10.53 23.98 27.20
C THR A 190 9.94 24.01 25.79
N GLN A 191 10.60 24.70 24.85
CA GLN A 191 10.22 24.65 23.43
C GLN A 191 10.28 23.23 22.86
N LEU A 192 11.29 22.43 23.24
CA LEU A 192 11.37 21.03 22.83
C LEU A 192 10.19 20.20 23.38
N ASP A 193 9.87 20.35 24.66
CA ASP A 193 8.76 19.64 25.31
C ASP A 193 7.40 20.02 24.71
N ASP A 194 7.18 21.31 24.43
CA ASP A 194 5.96 21.79 23.77
C ASP A 194 5.85 21.29 22.33
N LEU A 195 6.96 21.23 21.59
CA LEU A 195 6.99 20.67 20.24
C LEU A 195 6.73 19.16 20.24
N ILE A 196 7.23 18.41 21.21
CA ILE A 196 6.94 16.98 21.36
C ILE A 196 5.45 16.77 21.60
N LYS A 197 4.84 17.56 22.51
CA LYS A 197 3.38 17.51 22.76
C LYS A 197 2.59 17.82 21.49
N LYS A 198 2.88 18.96 20.86
CA LYS A 198 2.23 19.37 19.61
C LYS A 198 2.36 18.31 18.52
N SER A 199 3.56 17.75 18.33
CA SER A 199 3.79 16.69 17.34
C SER A 199 3.01 15.42 17.66
N ALA A 200 2.79 15.09 18.94
CA ALA A 200 1.97 13.96 19.35
C ALA A 200 0.48 14.22 19.03
N ASP A 201 -0.02 15.42 19.32
CA ASP A 201 -1.39 15.83 19.02
C ASP A 201 -1.64 15.85 17.50
N ASP A 202 -0.75 16.48 16.72
CA ASP A 202 -0.80 16.50 15.25
C ASP A 202 -0.82 15.07 14.67
N ARG A 203 -0.03 14.16 15.25
CA ARG A 203 0.01 12.76 14.85
C ARG A 203 -1.33 12.05 15.10
N GLN A 204 -1.92 12.30 16.26
CA GLN A 204 -3.22 11.72 16.62
C GLN A 204 -4.32 12.26 15.67
N ASP A 205 -4.32 13.56 15.40
CA ASP A 205 -5.22 14.19 14.44
C ASP A 205 -5.09 13.60 13.03
N LEU A 206 -3.86 13.36 12.56
CA LEU A 206 -3.61 12.70 11.28
C LEU A 206 -4.19 11.28 11.25
N LEU A 207 -3.98 10.50 12.32
CA LEU A 207 -4.55 9.15 12.44
C LEU A 207 -6.08 9.18 12.41
N ASP A 208 -6.70 10.11 13.11
CA ASP A 208 -8.16 10.24 13.14
C ASP A 208 -8.74 10.65 11.79
N LYS A 209 -8.05 11.53 11.05
CA LYS A 209 -8.40 11.86 9.65
C LYS A 209 -8.27 10.65 8.74
N ILE A 210 -7.19 9.89 8.84
CA ILE A 210 -6.97 8.67 8.05
C ILE A 210 -8.07 7.64 8.35
N LYS A 211 -8.38 7.43 9.62
CA LYS A 211 -9.42 6.49 10.06
C LYS A 211 -10.79 6.87 9.53
N LYS A 212 -11.16 8.16 9.54
CA LYS A 212 -12.40 8.66 8.93
C LYS A 212 -12.46 8.32 7.44
N ILE A 213 -11.39 8.60 6.69
CA ILE A 213 -11.30 8.26 5.26
C ILE A 213 -11.45 6.75 5.04
N GLU A 214 -10.80 5.92 5.85
CA GLU A 214 -10.92 4.46 5.74
C GLU A 214 -12.35 3.97 6.01
N THR A 215 -13.06 4.56 6.96
CA THR A 215 -14.47 4.23 7.22
C THR A 215 -15.37 4.62 6.06
N GLU A 216 -15.17 5.79 5.46
CA GLU A 216 -15.92 6.25 4.28
C GLU A 216 -15.62 5.39 3.05
N MET A 217 -14.36 5.02 2.84
CA MET A 217 -13.97 4.11 1.77
C MET A 217 -14.63 2.75 1.96
N LYS A 218 -14.69 2.23 3.19
CA LYS A 218 -15.33 0.95 3.50
C LYS A 218 -16.83 0.99 3.21
N SER A 219 -17.54 2.07 3.57
CA SER A 219 -18.97 2.20 3.27
C SER A 219 -19.22 2.28 1.77
N LEU A 220 -18.47 3.11 1.04
CA LEU A 220 -18.57 3.23 -0.43
C LEU A 220 -18.25 1.90 -1.13
N SER A 221 -17.28 1.14 -0.62
CA SER A 221 -16.97 -0.22 -1.08
C SER A 221 -18.14 -1.18 -0.87
N GLN A 222 -18.83 -1.10 0.27
CA GLN A 222 -20.00 -1.91 0.55
C GLN A 222 -21.18 -1.53 -0.35
N ASP A 223 -21.40 -0.22 -0.58
CA ASP A 223 -22.42 0.27 -1.49
C ASP A 223 -22.20 -0.27 -2.91
N MET A 224 -20.94 -0.26 -3.36
CA MET A 224 -20.55 -0.82 -4.67
C MET A 224 -20.91 -2.31 -4.80
N GLU A 225 -20.70 -3.11 -3.75
CA GLU A 225 -21.07 -4.52 -3.71
C GLU A 225 -22.61 -4.72 -3.65
N ASN A 226 -23.29 -3.90 -2.85
CA ASN A 226 -24.75 -3.93 -2.74
C ASN A 226 -25.42 -3.58 -4.07
N ILE A 227 -24.93 -2.56 -4.79
CA ILE A 227 -25.45 -2.18 -6.11
C ILE A 227 -25.28 -3.31 -7.12
N ASN A 228 -24.10 -3.94 -7.16
CA ASN A 228 -23.87 -5.08 -8.04
C ASN A 228 -24.81 -6.26 -7.72
N THR A 229 -25.03 -6.53 -6.43
CA THR A 229 -25.97 -7.56 -5.95
C THR A 229 -27.40 -7.25 -6.38
N ILE A 230 -27.85 -6.01 -6.20
CA ILE A 230 -29.17 -5.54 -6.63
C ILE A 230 -29.32 -5.74 -8.14
N ASN A 231 -28.34 -5.32 -8.93
CA ASN A 231 -28.39 -5.46 -10.39
C ASN A 231 -28.45 -6.93 -10.83
N LYS A 232 -27.66 -7.81 -10.19
CA LYS A 232 -27.61 -9.24 -10.50
C LYS A 232 -28.94 -9.95 -10.25
N TYR A 233 -29.60 -9.66 -9.14
CA TYR A 233 -30.81 -10.37 -8.71
C TYR A 233 -32.11 -9.59 -8.93
N ARG A 234 -32.04 -8.46 -9.67
CA ARG A 234 -33.18 -7.57 -9.90
C ARG A 234 -34.38 -8.27 -10.54
N GLU A 235 -34.14 -9.07 -11.58
CA GLU A 235 -35.24 -9.72 -12.30
C GLU A 235 -35.86 -10.86 -11.48
N ILE A 236 -35.04 -11.62 -10.71
CA ILE A 236 -35.54 -12.63 -9.77
C ILE A 236 -36.48 -11.98 -8.75
N TYR A 237 -36.04 -10.87 -8.14
CA TYR A 237 -36.86 -10.14 -7.17
C TYR A 237 -38.13 -9.56 -7.80
N LYS A 238 -38.04 -9.03 -9.03
CA LYS A 238 -39.18 -8.47 -9.76
C LYS A 238 -40.22 -9.54 -10.09
N TYR A 239 -39.80 -10.75 -10.44
CA TYR A 239 -40.71 -11.88 -10.65
C TYR A 239 -41.41 -12.26 -9.35
N HIS A 240 -40.65 -12.51 -8.27
CA HIS A 240 -41.21 -12.84 -6.95
C HIS A 240 -42.18 -11.76 -6.45
N LYS A 241 -41.87 -10.47 -6.67
CA LYS A 241 -42.75 -9.37 -6.27
C LYS A 241 -44.09 -9.36 -7.03
N LYS A 242 -44.10 -9.82 -8.29
CA LYS A 242 -45.32 -9.92 -9.09
C LYS A 242 -46.12 -11.19 -8.78
N ASN A 243 -45.44 -12.26 -8.40
CA ASN A 243 -46.02 -13.58 -8.13
C ASN A 243 -45.72 -14.02 -6.68
N PRO A 244 -46.27 -13.35 -5.65
CA PRO A 244 -45.95 -13.64 -4.26
C PRO A 244 -46.43 -15.04 -3.78
N GLU A 245 -47.41 -15.64 -4.45
CA GLU A 245 -47.97 -16.95 -4.10
C GLU A 245 -47.18 -18.14 -4.66
N ASP A 246 -46.18 -17.88 -5.53
CA ASP A 246 -45.31 -18.93 -6.09
C ASP A 246 -44.28 -19.38 -5.06
N LYS A 247 -44.72 -20.27 -4.16
CA LYS A 247 -43.90 -20.81 -3.07
C LYS A 247 -42.70 -21.59 -3.59
N GLN A 248 -42.86 -22.32 -4.70
CA GLN A 248 -41.79 -23.12 -5.28
C GLN A 248 -40.64 -22.21 -5.77
N PHE A 249 -40.96 -21.13 -6.47
CA PHE A 249 -39.96 -20.13 -6.86
C PHE A 249 -39.29 -19.46 -5.66
N ALA A 250 -40.07 -19.11 -4.63
CA ALA A 250 -39.56 -18.46 -3.43
C ALA A 250 -38.58 -19.35 -2.65
N GLU A 251 -38.82 -20.65 -2.60
CA GLU A 251 -37.93 -21.65 -1.98
C GLU A 251 -36.66 -21.86 -2.82
N GLU A 252 -36.78 -22.01 -4.15
CA GLU A 252 -35.65 -22.23 -5.04
C GLU A 252 -34.67 -21.05 -5.05
N TYR A 253 -35.18 -19.81 -5.07
CA TYR A 253 -34.37 -18.58 -5.11
C TYR A 253 -34.29 -17.86 -3.76
N TYR A 254 -34.55 -18.57 -2.65
CA TYR A 254 -34.57 -17.99 -1.31
C TYR A 254 -33.29 -17.23 -1.00
N SER A 255 -32.13 -17.81 -1.35
CA SER A 255 -30.82 -17.25 -1.05
C SER A 255 -30.58 -15.91 -1.77
N GLU A 256 -30.91 -15.85 -3.05
CA GLU A 256 -30.79 -14.68 -3.92
C GLU A 256 -31.73 -13.57 -3.50
N LEU A 257 -32.98 -13.92 -3.16
CA LEU A 257 -33.98 -12.98 -2.67
C LEU A 257 -33.57 -12.40 -1.32
N SER A 258 -33.04 -13.21 -0.42
CA SER A 258 -32.54 -12.77 0.90
C SER A 258 -31.38 -11.78 0.72
N VAL A 259 -30.37 -12.15 -0.07
CA VAL A 259 -29.19 -11.32 -0.34
C VAL A 259 -29.58 -10.01 -1.05
N TYR A 260 -30.53 -10.06 -1.99
CA TYR A 260 -31.10 -8.87 -2.62
C TYR A 260 -31.76 -7.94 -1.60
N LYS A 261 -32.63 -8.47 -0.72
CA LYS A 261 -33.34 -7.68 0.29
C LYS A 261 -32.37 -6.97 1.24
N ILE A 262 -31.32 -7.67 1.68
CA ILE A 262 -30.27 -7.09 2.54
C ILE A 262 -29.53 -5.98 1.79
N ALA A 263 -29.08 -6.22 0.56
CA ALA A 263 -28.38 -5.23 -0.25
C ALA A 263 -29.25 -3.99 -0.54
N ALA A 264 -30.52 -4.19 -0.88
CA ALA A 264 -31.48 -3.13 -1.12
C ALA A 264 -31.72 -2.29 0.15
N LYS A 265 -31.89 -2.94 1.31
CA LYS A 265 -32.03 -2.25 2.60
C LYS A 265 -30.81 -1.38 2.91
N GLY A 266 -29.60 -1.93 2.77
CA GLY A 266 -28.37 -1.19 3.03
C GLY A 266 -28.22 0.06 2.16
N ILE A 267 -28.61 -0.02 0.88
CA ILE A 267 -28.62 1.18 0.01
C ILE A 267 -29.70 2.18 0.45
N LEU A 268 -30.89 1.71 0.82
CA LEU A 268 -32.00 2.59 1.23
C LEU A 268 -31.74 3.33 2.55
N GLU A 269 -30.89 2.78 3.42
CA GLU A 269 -30.45 3.46 4.66
C GLU A 269 -29.64 4.72 4.36
N SER A 270 -28.84 4.71 3.28
CA SER A 270 -27.93 5.82 2.94
C SER A 270 -28.42 6.68 1.75
N TYR A 271 -29.28 6.14 0.89
CA TYR A 271 -29.66 6.76 -0.38
C TYR A 271 -31.16 6.62 -0.68
N LYS A 272 -31.79 7.72 -1.12
CA LYS A 272 -33.18 7.70 -1.60
C LYS A 272 -33.36 6.93 -2.91
N LYS A 273 -32.30 6.78 -3.69
CA LYS A 273 -32.27 6.13 -5.02
C LYS A 273 -30.97 5.38 -5.18
N LEU A 274 -30.94 4.40 -6.09
CA LEU A 274 -29.73 3.64 -6.38
C LEU A 274 -28.61 4.58 -6.85
N PRO A 275 -27.47 4.67 -6.13
CA PRO A 275 -26.41 5.60 -6.45
C PRO A 275 -25.62 5.18 -7.69
N ASN A 276 -24.98 6.15 -8.35
CA ASN A 276 -24.22 5.93 -9.58
C ASN A 276 -22.84 5.33 -9.26
N THR A 277 -22.56 4.15 -9.80
CA THR A 277 -21.29 3.42 -9.59
C THR A 277 -20.07 4.17 -10.14
N LYS A 278 -20.23 4.96 -11.21
CA LYS A 278 -19.17 5.85 -11.71
C LYS A 278 -18.76 6.89 -10.66
N GLU A 279 -19.76 7.47 -10.00
CA GLU A 279 -19.53 8.51 -8.99
C GLU A 279 -18.92 7.92 -7.72
N ILE A 280 -19.38 6.75 -7.28
CA ILE A 280 -18.78 6.02 -6.15
C ILE A 280 -17.32 5.69 -6.45
N LEU A 281 -17.01 5.18 -7.65
CA LEU A 281 -15.62 4.87 -8.03
C LEU A 281 -14.75 6.13 -8.04
N SER A 282 -15.26 7.25 -8.56
CA SER A 282 -14.52 8.52 -8.55
C SER A 282 -14.29 9.05 -7.13
N LYS A 283 -15.26 8.90 -6.22
CA LYS A 283 -15.10 9.26 -4.81
C LYS A 283 -14.06 8.38 -4.12
N LEU A 284 -14.07 7.08 -4.38
CA LEU A 284 -13.05 6.14 -3.87
C LEU A 284 -11.65 6.53 -4.35
N ASP A 285 -11.48 6.84 -5.64
CA ASP A 285 -10.19 7.29 -6.20
C ASP A 285 -9.67 8.56 -5.49
N LYS A 286 -10.54 9.56 -5.29
CA LYS A 286 -10.18 10.80 -4.57
C LYS A 286 -9.84 10.56 -3.10
N LEU A 287 -10.58 9.69 -2.42
CA LEU A 287 -10.31 9.34 -1.02
C LEU A 287 -8.99 8.58 -0.88
N GLN A 288 -8.68 7.68 -1.82
CA GLN A 288 -7.41 6.96 -1.85
C GLN A 288 -6.22 7.90 -2.04
N GLU A 289 -6.32 8.89 -2.95
CA GLU A 289 -5.30 9.92 -3.13
C GLU A 289 -5.07 10.71 -1.85
N LYS A 290 -6.14 11.22 -1.23
CA LYS A 290 -6.06 11.94 0.05
C LYS A 290 -5.44 11.10 1.16
N LYS A 291 -5.82 9.82 1.26
CA LYS A 291 -5.24 8.88 2.22
C LYS A 291 -3.73 8.73 2.02
N ASN A 292 -3.28 8.60 0.77
CA ASN A 292 -1.87 8.45 0.46
C ASN A 292 -1.07 9.70 0.89
N THR A 293 -1.59 10.90 0.64
CA THR A 293 -0.97 12.16 1.10
C THR A 293 -0.89 12.23 2.63
N LEU A 294 -1.99 11.97 3.34
CA LEU A 294 -1.99 11.99 4.81
C LEU A 294 -1.07 10.93 5.41
N MET A 295 -0.95 9.75 4.78
CA MET A 295 0.00 8.71 5.21
C MET A 295 1.46 9.15 5.05
N GLN A 296 1.79 9.93 4.01
CA GLN A 296 3.12 10.52 3.84
C GLN A 296 3.41 11.55 4.94
N GLU A 297 2.47 12.46 5.21
CA GLU A 297 2.57 13.44 6.29
C GLU A 297 2.75 12.76 7.65
N TYR A 298 1.95 11.73 7.93
CA TYR A 298 2.07 10.93 9.15
C TYR A 298 3.45 10.27 9.27
N SER A 299 3.99 9.72 8.18
CA SER A 299 5.31 9.10 8.18
C SER A 299 6.42 10.10 8.47
N LEU A 300 6.33 11.30 7.91
CA LEU A 300 7.30 12.38 8.16
C LEU A 300 7.23 12.87 9.60
N ASN A 301 6.01 13.12 10.10
CA ASN A 301 5.78 13.51 11.49
C ASN A 301 6.32 12.44 12.46
N LYS A 302 6.10 11.15 12.17
CA LYS A 302 6.62 10.04 12.99
C LYS A 302 8.14 10.05 13.08
N GLU A 303 8.84 10.32 11.99
CA GLU A 303 10.31 10.41 12.01
C GLU A 303 10.78 11.62 12.84
N GLN A 304 10.18 12.80 12.61
CA GLN A 304 10.49 14.01 13.39
C GLN A 304 10.22 13.85 14.89
N PHE A 305 9.07 13.28 15.25
CA PHE A 305 8.71 12.99 16.63
C PHE A 305 9.75 12.09 17.30
N SER A 306 10.19 11.03 16.60
CA SER A 306 11.22 10.12 17.10
C SER A 306 12.54 10.84 17.37
N ASP A 307 12.96 11.73 16.48
CA ASP A 307 14.19 12.52 16.64
C ASP A 307 14.07 13.47 17.85
N LEU A 308 12.95 14.19 18.00
CA LEU A 308 12.72 15.12 19.12
C LEU A 308 12.75 14.39 20.48
N VAL A 309 12.06 13.25 20.59
CA VAL A 309 12.07 12.42 21.80
C VAL A 309 13.48 11.91 22.10
N GLN A 310 14.24 11.54 21.07
CA GLN A 310 15.63 11.11 21.24
C GLN A 310 16.50 12.25 21.79
N TYR A 311 16.39 13.46 21.23
CA TYR A 311 17.13 14.63 21.73
C TYR A 311 16.74 14.98 23.16
N ARG A 312 15.46 14.86 23.50
CA ARG A 312 14.98 15.09 24.87
C ARG A 312 15.56 14.10 25.86
N LYS A 313 15.62 12.82 25.49
CA LYS A 313 16.24 11.76 26.29
C LYS A 313 17.74 11.95 26.44
N ASN A 314 18.43 12.39 25.38
CA ASN A 314 19.85 12.70 25.43
C ASN A 314 20.13 13.84 26.42
N TYR A 315 19.32 14.90 26.37
CA TYR A 315 19.40 16.01 27.32
C TYR A 315 19.21 15.55 28.76
N GLU A 316 18.18 14.74 29.03
CA GLU A 316 17.89 14.20 30.36
C GLU A 316 19.02 13.33 30.91
N ASN A 317 19.54 12.40 30.10
CA ASN A 317 20.63 11.52 30.51
C ASN A 317 21.96 12.26 30.73
N TYR A 318 22.18 13.40 30.06
CA TYR A 318 23.42 14.18 30.16
C TYR A 318 23.35 15.21 31.30
N TYR A 319 22.31 16.05 31.33
CA TYR A 319 22.19 17.16 32.27
C TYR A 319 21.34 16.84 33.50
N GLY A 320 20.38 15.91 33.41
CA GLY A 320 19.47 15.58 34.51
C GLY A 320 20.15 14.99 35.74
N LYS A 321 21.45 14.68 35.67
CA LYS A 321 22.25 14.10 36.76
C LYS A 321 23.50 14.91 37.13
N GLU A 322 23.85 15.98 36.41
CA GLU A 322 24.97 16.87 36.80
C GLU A 322 24.54 17.94 37.82
N VAL A 323 23.24 18.14 38.04
CA VAL A 323 22.71 19.12 39.01
C VAL A 323 22.69 18.59 40.47
N GLU A 324 23.05 17.33 40.69
CA GLU A 324 23.17 16.72 42.05
C GLU A 324 24.61 16.62 42.57
N ARG A 325 25.56 17.41 42.04
CA ARG A 325 26.95 17.45 42.56
C ARG A 325 27.37 18.80 43.08
#